data_AF-A0A6F9D0G6-F1
#
_entry.id   AF-A0A6F9D0G6-F1
#
_cell.length_a   1.000
_cell.length_b   1.000
_cell.length_c   1.000
_cell.angle_alpha   90.00
_cell.angle_beta   90.00
_cell.angle_gamma   90.00
#
_symmetry.space_group_name_H-M   'P 1'
#
loop_
_entity.id
_entity.type
_entity.pdbx_description
1 polymer ?
#
loop_
_entity_poly.entity_id
_entity_poly.type
_entity_poly.pdbx_seq_one_letter_code
_entity_poly.pdbx_strand_id
1 'polypeptide(L)'
;MSGIPGKKCGNIIFTAEELSNCRDIATMQLCANKLDKKDFFGKFTICHKTEVVKNTLNPVWQPFTIPVRALCNGDYDRTVKVDVYDWDRDGSLRRSKSPSNVLNHKKKGKKKKYINSGTVTLLSFKVESEYTFVDFIRGGTQLNFTVAIDFTASNGKCGRITYTMNAYAMALKAVGEIIQDYDSDKMFPAYGFGAKLPPDGKISHAFPLNSNSENPNCVGIEGVLEAYFQSLRTVQLYGPTNFAPVINQVAR
;
A
#
# COMPACT_ATOMS: atom_id res chain seq x y z
N MET A 1 31.46 -1.02 -16.59
CA MET A 1 32.80 -1.49 -16.17
C MET A 1 33.11 -2.76 -16.92
N SER A 2 34.01 -2.75 -17.90
CA SER A 2 34.48 -3.98 -18.57
C SER A 2 35.82 -4.42 -17.97
N GLY A 3 35.84 -5.61 -17.39
CA GLY A 3 37.07 -6.25 -16.93
C GLY A 3 37.88 -6.83 -18.08
N ILE A 4 39.13 -7.23 -17.80
CA ILE A 4 39.99 -7.91 -18.77
C ILE A 4 39.41 -9.31 -19.04
N PRO A 5 39.10 -9.66 -20.31
CA PRO A 5 38.57 -10.99 -20.64
C PRO A 5 39.50 -12.10 -20.13
N GLY A 6 38.92 -13.08 -19.42
CA GLY A 6 39.64 -14.27 -18.96
C GLY A 6 40.50 -14.11 -17.70
N LYS A 7 40.57 -12.92 -17.06
CA LYS A 7 41.24 -12.75 -15.76
C LYS A 7 40.23 -12.53 -14.63
N LYS A 8 40.33 -13.31 -13.57
CA LYS A 8 39.56 -13.11 -12.33
C LYS A 8 40.19 -11.95 -11.55
N CYS A 9 39.67 -10.74 -11.76
CA CYS A 9 40.24 -9.49 -11.21
C CYS A 9 39.80 -9.16 -9.75
N GLY A 10 39.23 -10.13 -9.03
CA GLY A 10 38.70 -9.94 -7.67
C GLY A 10 37.17 -9.98 -7.60
N ASN A 11 36.63 -9.72 -6.41
CA ASN A 11 35.20 -9.70 -6.15
C ASN A 11 34.77 -8.28 -5.75
N ILE A 12 33.63 -7.82 -6.27
CA ILE A 12 32.94 -6.62 -5.78
C ILE A 12 31.76 -7.10 -4.93
N ILE A 13 31.70 -6.64 -3.69
CA ILE A 13 30.61 -6.96 -2.77
C ILE A 13 29.71 -5.73 -2.68
N PHE A 14 28.43 -5.90 -3.03
CA PHE A 14 27.42 -4.86 -2.88
C PHE A 14 26.56 -5.16 -1.66
N THR A 15 26.33 -4.14 -0.83
CA THR A 15 25.39 -4.18 0.29
C THR A 15 24.36 -3.08 0.08
N ALA A 16 23.07 -3.42 0.20
CA ALA A 16 21.97 -2.46 0.04
C ALA A 16 21.10 -2.46 1.31
N GLU A 17 20.91 -1.27 1.88
CA GLU A 17 20.09 -1.04 3.08
C GLU A 17 18.94 -0.08 2.77
N GLU A 18 17.78 -0.30 3.39
CA GLU A 18 16.67 0.64 3.20
C GLU A 18 16.91 1.86 4.10
N LEU A 19 16.93 3.04 3.50
CA LEU A 19 17.06 4.31 4.21
C LEU A 19 15.71 4.70 4.85
N SER A 20 15.37 4.10 5.99
CA SER A 20 14.20 4.51 6.76
C SER A 20 14.63 5.21 8.06
N ASN A 21 14.43 6.52 8.13
CA ASN A 21 14.86 7.31 9.29
C ASN A 21 13.94 7.17 10.52
N CYS A 22 12.86 6.37 10.45
CA CYS A 22 12.02 5.92 11.57
C CYS A 22 10.86 5.05 11.01
N ARG A 23 10.80 3.75 11.33
CA ARG A 23 9.71 2.82 10.94
C ARG A 23 8.62 2.67 11.99
N ASP A 24 8.77 3.40 13.08
CA ASP A 24 7.92 3.22 14.23
C ASP A 24 6.57 3.92 14.04
N ILE A 25 5.54 3.25 14.53
CA ILE A 25 4.21 3.78 14.78
C ILE A 25 4.00 3.92 16.28
N ALA A 26 3.35 5.01 16.67
CA ALA A 26 2.91 5.22 18.05
C ALA A 26 1.39 5.02 18.11
N THR A 27 0.95 4.09 18.95
CA THR A 27 -0.46 3.91 19.30
C THR A 27 -0.69 4.49 20.69
N MET A 28 -1.64 5.41 20.80
CA MET A 28 -1.89 6.13 22.05
C MET A 28 -3.37 6.34 22.33
N GLN A 29 -3.72 6.40 23.61
CA GLN A 29 -5.05 6.73 24.08
C GLN A 29 -4.99 7.85 25.10
N LEU A 30 -5.85 8.85 24.93
CA LEU A 30 -5.91 10.03 25.78
C LEU A 30 -7.26 10.09 26.50
N CYS A 31 -7.26 10.63 27.70
CA CYS A 31 -8.46 11.17 28.33
C CYS A 31 -8.19 12.56 28.87
N ALA A 32 -9.25 13.33 29.10
CA ALA A 32 -9.16 14.59 29.82
C ALA A 32 -10.13 14.60 30.99
N ASN A 33 -9.86 15.46 31.97
CA ASN A 33 -10.70 15.66 33.14
C ASN A 33 -10.86 17.15 33.44
N LYS A 34 -12.08 17.58 33.81
CA LYS A 34 -12.41 18.93 34.31
C LYS A 34 -12.00 20.10 33.39
N LEU A 35 -12.23 19.98 32.08
CA LEU A 35 -11.85 20.97 31.07
C LEU A 35 -12.61 22.32 31.20
N ASP A 36 -11.92 23.46 30.99
CA ASP A 36 -12.52 24.80 30.78
C ASP A 36 -12.30 25.32 29.33
N LYS A 37 -13.20 26.19 28.82
CA LYS A 37 -13.08 26.87 27.50
C LYS A 37 -11.94 27.92 27.43
N LYS A 38 -11.14 27.97 26.33
CA LYS A 38 -10.75 29.15 25.47
C LYS A 38 -9.40 29.05 24.68
N ASP A 39 -9.28 29.97 23.68
CA ASP A 39 -8.32 30.15 22.53
C ASP A 39 -6.84 30.58 22.79
N PHE A 40 -5.87 30.18 21.93
CA PHE A 40 -4.56 30.86 21.65
C PHE A 40 -3.77 30.37 20.38
N PHE A 41 -2.78 31.17 19.92
CA PHE A 41 -1.93 31.03 18.71
C PHE A 41 -0.53 30.40 18.92
N GLY A 42 -0.02 29.70 17.89
CA GLY A 42 1.38 29.23 17.71
C GLY A 42 1.58 28.43 16.40
N LYS A 43 2.79 28.45 15.80
CA LYS A 43 3.18 27.67 14.60
C LYS A 43 3.55 26.22 14.96
N PHE A 44 2.54 25.38 15.21
CA PHE A 44 2.66 23.92 15.21
C PHE A 44 1.86 23.38 14.03
N THR A 45 2.35 22.34 13.37
CA THR A 45 1.59 21.63 12.33
C THR A 45 0.75 20.55 13.00
N ILE A 46 -0.52 20.43 12.59
CA ILE A 46 -1.42 19.40 13.13
C ILE A 46 -1.02 18.05 12.52
N CYS A 47 -0.71 17.07 13.36
CA CYS A 47 -0.39 15.71 12.94
C CYS A 47 -1.55 14.72 13.16
N HIS A 48 -2.48 15.00 14.09
CA HIS A 48 -3.67 14.19 14.33
C HIS A 48 -4.81 15.03 14.95
N LYS A 49 -6.06 14.58 14.76
CA LYS A 49 -7.26 15.13 15.38
C LYS A 49 -8.20 13.98 15.78
N THR A 50 -8.55 13.91 17.05
CA THR A 50 -9.48 12.92 17.59
C THR A 50 -10.94 13.25 17.26
N GLU A 51 -11.83 12.31 17.52
CA GLU A 51 -13.27 12.51 17.47
C GLU A 51 -13.78 13.48 18.54
N VAL A 52 -14.99 14.03 18.30
CA VAL A 52 -15.68 14.90 19.25
C VAL A 52 -16.52 14.06 20.21
N VAL A 53 -16.25 14.16 21.50
CA VAL A 53 -17.07 13.53 22.55
C VAL A 53 -18.01 14.57 23.15
N LYS A 54 -19.33 14.37 23.00
CA LYS A 54 -20.34 15.34 23.42
C LYS A 54 -20.74 15.16 24.89
N ASN A 55 -21.21 16.25 25.50
CA ASN A 55 -21.86 16.27 26.83
C ASN A 55 -21.01 15.70 27.97
N THR A 56 -19.69 15.88 27.95
CA THR A 56 -18.81 15.45 29.04
C THR A 56 -17.66 16.43 29.27
N LEU A 57 -17.30 16.61 30.54
CA LEU A 57 -16.08 17.32 30.95
C LEU A 57 -14.90 16.35 31.18
N ASN A 58 -15.16 15.05 31.05
CA ASN A 58 -14.17 13.99 31.24
C ASN A 58 -14.15 13.04 30.02
N PRO A 59 -13.79 13.53 28.82
CA PRO A 59 -13.80 12.70 27.61
C PRO A 59 -12.69 11.64 27.68
N VAL A 60 -13.01 10.44 27.22
CA VAL A 60 -12.03 9.40 26.85
C VAL A 60 -12.11 9.26 25.34
N TRP A 61 -11.02 9.54 24.64
CA TRP A 61 -10.96 9.40 23.19
C TRP A 61 -10.59 7.96 22.81
N GLN A 62 -10.99 7.53 21.62
CA GLN A 62 -10.59 6.25 21.05
C GLN A 62 -9.06 6.20 20.88
N PRO A 63 -8.43 5.03 21.05
CA PRO A 63 -7.03 4.85 20.69
C PRO A 63 -6.81 5.18 19.22
N PHE A 64 -5.69 5.82 18.92
CA PHE A 64 -5.28 6.11 17.55
C PHE A 64 -3.81 5.78 17.33
N THR A 65 -3.48 5.48 16.07
CA THR A 65 -2.13 5.14 15.62
C THR A 65 -1.63 6.24 14.67
N ILE A 66 -0.38 6.67 14.85
CA ILE A 66 0.26 7.67 14.01
C ILE A 66 1.73 7.28 13.76
N PRO A 67 2.26 7.42 12.52
CA PRO A 67 3.69 7.26 12.27
C PRO A 67 4.51 8.22 13.12
N VAL A 68 5.57 7.75 13.77
CA VAL A 68 6.46 8.57 14.61
C VAL A 68 7.07 9.72 13.79
N ARG A 69 7.28 9.52 12.49
CA ARG A 69 7.70 10.60 11.58
C ARG A 69 6.67 11.72 11.44
N ALA A 70 5.38 11.40 11.38
CA ALA A 70 4.32 12.40 11.35
C ALA A 70 4.14 13.07 12.72
N LEU A 71 4.35 12.31 13.80
CA LEU A 71 4.21 12.78 15.18
C LEU A 71 5.33 13.75 15.59
N CYS A 72 6.59 13.37 15.36
CA CYS A 72 7.76 14.09 15.86
C CYS A 72 8.95 14.14 14.87
N ASN A 73 8.75 13.74 13.60
CA ASN A 73 9.80 13.67 12.56
C ASN A 73 10.91 12.65 12.88
N GLY A 74 10.61 11.61 13.67
CA GLY A 74 11.58 10.59 14.08
C GLY A 74 12.50 11.02 15.23
N ASP A 75 12.32 12.23 15.76
CA ASP A 75 13.05 12.74 16.92
C ASP A 75 12.21 12.51 18.18
N TYR A 76 12.58 11.51 18.99
CA TYR A 76 11.86 11.13 20.21
C TYR A 76 11.97 12.19 21.31
N ASP A 77 12.96 13.08 21.24
CA ASP A 77 13.13 14.19 22.19
C ASP A 77 12.30 15.42 21.79
N ARG A 78 11.75 15.43 20.57
CA ARG A 78 10.94 16.55 20.07
C ARG A 78 9.64 16.67 20.84
N THR A 79 9.38 17.87 21.35
CA THR A 79 8.16 18.16 22.11
C THR A 79 6.91 18.07 21.21
N VAL A 80 5.99 17.17 21.58
CA VAL A 80 4.65 17.06 21.01
C VAL A 80 3.67 17.90 21.82
N LYS A 81 2.76 18.59 21.14
CA LYS A 81 1.75 19.45 21.76
C LYS A 81 0.37 18.84 21.60
N VAL A 82 -0.35 18.66 22.71
CA VAL A 82 -1.76 18.23 22.71
C VAL A 82 -2.64 19.41 23.06
N ASP A 83 -3.55 19.76 22.15
CA ASP A 83 -4.51 20.85 22.34
C ASP A 83 -5.92 20.27 22.40
N VAL A 84 -6.66 20.62 23.45
CA VAL A 84 -8.06 20.20 23.62
C VAL A 84 -8.98 21.36 23.27
N TYR A 85 -10.01 21.05 22.49
CA TYR A 85 -10.95 22.00 21.90
C TYR A 85 -12.36 21.68 22.38
N ASP A 86 -13.12 22.73 22.69
CA ASP A 86 -14.57 22.58 22.82
C ASP A 86 -15.19 22.70 21.42
N TRP A 87 -16.20 21.87 21.13
CA TRP A 87 -16.87 21.83 19.85
C TRP A 87 -18.15 22.65 19.91
N ASP A 88 -18.19 23.77 19.18
CA ASP A 88 -19.38 24.61 19.01
C ASP A 88 -20.01 24.35 17.61
N ARG A 89 -21.35 24.45 17.50
CA ARG A 89 -22.14 24.08 16.29
C ARG A 89 -21.81 24.87 15.01
N ASP A 90 -21.09 25.99 15.13
CA ASP A 90 -20.73 26.87 14.02
C ASP A 90 -19.48 26.42 13.25
N GLY A 91 -18.86 25.31 13.65
CA GLY A 91 -17.65 24.77 13.02
C GLY A 91 -16.36 25.49 13.42
N SER A 92 -16.42 26.47 14.34
CA SER A 92 -15.23 27.18 14.81
C SER A 92 -14.48 26.35 15.87
N LEU A 93 -13.27 25.87 15.53
CA LEU A 93 -12.38 25.20 16.48
C LEU A 93 -11.58 26.22 17.29
N ARG A 94 -11.77 26.23 18.61
CA ARG A 94 -11.14 27.17 19.55
C ARG A 94 -9.96 26.53 20.33
N ARG A 95 -8.71 26.94 20.01
CA ARG A 95 -7.41 26.29 20.36
C ARG A 95 -6.91 26.48 21.82
N SER A 96 -6.30 25.49 22.46
CA SER A 96 -5.61 25.64 23.78
C SER A 96 -4.07 25.45 23.70
N LYS A 97 -3.32 25.56 24.81
CA LYS A 97 -1.87 25.23 24.93
C LYS A 97 -1.63 24.21 26.06
N SER A 98 -0.72 23.24 25.86
CA SER A 98 -0.15 22.22 26.78
C SER A 98 1.18 22.69 27.43
N PRO A 99 1.83 21.99 28.41
CA PRO A 99 1.78 20.55 28.75
C PRO A 99 1.42 20.22 30.22
N SER A 100 0.90 19.01 30.42
CA SER A 100 0.54 18.37 31.71
C SER A 100 -0.63 18.99 32.49
N ASN A 101 -0.81 20.31 32.42
CA ASN A 101 -1.89 21.04 33.07
C ASN A 101 -2.55 21.98 32.05
N VAL A 102 -3.87 21.87 31.89
CA VAL A 102 -4.64 22.83 31.10
C VAL A 102 -4.63 24.14 31.90
N LEU A 103 -3.85 25.15 31.50
CA LEU A 103 -3.67 26.39 32.28
C LEU A 103 -4.43 27.58 31.66
N ASN A 104 -5.25 28.26 32.46
CA ASN A 104 -6.02 29.44 32.08
C ASN A 104 -5.40 30.73 32.65
N HIS A 105 -4.65 31.43 31.83
CA HIS A 105 -3.94 32.66 32.22
C HIS A 105 -4.87 33.80 32.68
N LYS A 106 -6.11 33.87 32.16
CA LYS A 106 -7.10 34.89 32.58
C LYS A 106 -7.65 34.61 33.98
N LYS A 107 -7.82 33.32 34.36
CA LYS A 107 -8.21 32.95 35.73
C LYS A 107 -7.02 33.04 36.70
N LYS A 108 -5.79 32.76 36.26
CA LYS A 108 -4.56 32.94 37.07
C LYS A 108 -4.35 34.39 37.52
N GLY A 109 -4.64 35.36 36.64
CA GLY A 109 -4.60 36.78 37.00
C GLY A 109 -5.75 37.27 37.89
N LYS A 110 -6.89 36.58 37.91
CA LYS A 110 -8.10 36.98 38.66
C LYS A 110 -8.35 36.22 39.97
N LYS A 111 -7.81 35.02 40.12
CA LYS A 111 -8.00 34.15 41.28
C LYS A 111 -6.65 33.76 41.87
N LYS A 112 -6.34 34.28 43.07
CA LYS A 112 -5.09 33.98 43.80
C LYS A 112 -4.85 32.47 44.09
N LYS A 113 -5.90 31.63 44.09
CA LYS A 113 -5.84 30.16 44.32
C LYS A 113 -6.06 29.31 43.05
N TYR A 114 -5.87 29.85 41.85
CA TYR A 114 -6.08 29.11 40.60
C TYR A 114 -4.94 28.11 40.31
N ILE A 115 -5.26 26.83 40.12
CA ILE A 115 -4.30 25.74 39.93
C ILE A 115 -4.25 25.27 38.45
N ASN A 116 -5.38 24.80 37.90
CA ASN A 116 -5.52 24.44 36.48
C ASN A 116 -7.00 24.47 36.03
N SER A 117 -7.21 24.19 34.76
CA SER A 117 -8.48 24.17 34.00
C SER A 117 -8.73 22.77 33.42
N GLY A 118 -8.35 21.76 34.21
CA GLY A 118 -8.38 20.36 33.81
C GLY A 118 -7.01 19.79 33.52
N THR A 119 -6.97 18.47 33.31
CA THR A 119 -5.77 17.71 32.96
C THR A 119 -6.05 16.83 31.76
N VAL A 120 -5.01 16.59 30.96
CA VAL A 120 -5.02 15.58 29.90
C VAL A 120 -4.08 14.47 30.36
N THR A 121 -4.55 13.24 30.32
CA THR A 121 -3.79 12.07 30.75
C THR A 121 -3.62 11.12 29.57
N LEU A 122 -2.40 10.63 29.40
CA LEU A 122 -2.08 9.54 28.47
C LEU A 122 -2.40 8.23 29.18
N LEU A 123 -3.45 7.54 28.72
CA LEU A 123 -3.91 6.28 29.29
C LEU A 123 -3.05 5.10 28.84
N SER A 124 -2.66 5.10 27.57
CA SER A 124 -1.79 4.08 26.99
C SER A 124 -0.90 4.69 25.92
N PHE A 125 0.30 4.14 25.79
CA PHE A 125 1.27 4.51 24.78
C PHE A 125 2.10 3.27 24.43
N LYS A 126 2.11 2.91 23.16
CA LYS A 126 2.86 1.79 22.62
C LYS A 126 3.56 2.23 21.35
N VAL A 127 4.85 1.92 21.24
CA VAL A 127 5.64 2.16 20.02
C VAL A 127 6.05 0.81 19.47
N GLU A 128 5.81 0.60 18.19
CA GLU A 128 6.15 -0.64 17.48
C GLU A 128 6.72 -0.28 16.12
N SER A 129 7.71 -1.04 15.66
CA SER A 129 8.21 -0.91 14.28
C SER A 129 7.29 -1.67 13.33
N GLU A 130 6.84 -1.00 12.26
CA GLU A 130 6.11 -1.66 11.18
C GLU A 130 7.07 -2.33 10.20
N TYR A 131 6.72 -3.54 9.76
CA TYR A 131 7.41 -4.20 8.65
C TYR A 131 7.10 -3.49 7.33
N THR A 132 8.13 -3.16 6.58
CA THR A 132 8.03 -2.57 5.25
C THR A 132 7.88 -3.65 4.18
N PHE A 133 7.49 -3.25 2.97
CA PHE A 133 7.51 -4.14 1.80
C PHE A 133 8.89 -4.82 1.62
N VAL A 134 9.99 -4.08 1.80
CA VAL A 134 11.36 -4.61 1.65
C VAL A 134 11.66 -5.66 2.71
N ASP A 135 11.14 -5.51 3.93
CA ASP A 135 11.34 -6.51 4.99
C ASP A 135 10.68 -7.85 4.62
N PHE A 136 9.49 -7.84 4.00
CA PHE A 136 8.86 -9.07 3.50
C PHE A 136 9.69 -9.72 2.39
N ILE A 137 10.17 -8.95 1.42
CA ILE A 137 11.02 -9.48 0.33
C ILE A 137 12.33 -10.05 0.88
N ARG A 138 12.99 -9.35 1.82
CA ARG A 138 14.20 -9.86 2.52
C ARG A 138 13.92 -11.10 3.35
N GLY A 139 12.72 -11.19 3.92
CA GLY A 139 12.23 -12.37 4.63
C GLY A 139 11.93 -13.57 3.73
N GLY A 140 12.12 -13.45 2.40
CA GLY A 140 11.89 -14.51 1.43
C GLY A 140 10.48 -14.55 0.86
N THR A 141 9.67 -13.50 1.08
CA THR A 141 8.36 -13.37 0.42
C THR A 141 8.57 -13.13 -1.07
N GLN A 142 7.87 -13.89 -1.90
CA GLN A 142 7.89 -13.76 -3.35
C GLN A 142 6.56 -13.23 -3.86
N LEU A 143 6.57 -12.56 -5.01
CA LEU A 143 5.37 -12.11 -5.69
C LEU A 143 5.08 -13.03 -6.88
N ASN A 144 4.12 -13.94 -6.71
CA ASN A 144 3.67 -14.79 -7.79
C ASN A 144 2.90 -13.96 -8.83
N PHE A 145 3.36 -14.01 -10.09
CA PHE A 145 2.77 -13.30 -11.20
C PHE A 145 2.01 -14.25 -12.14
N THR A 146 0.70 -14.03 -12.28
CA THR A 146 -0.18 -14.77 -13.18
C THR A 146 -0.80 -13.85 -14.21
N VAL A 147 -0.90 -14.31 -15.45
CA VAL A 147 -1.40 -13.54 -16.59
C VAL A 147 -2.69 -14.15 -17.12
N ALA A 148 -3.68 -13.31 -17.41
CA ALA A 148 -4.92 -13.68 -18.08
C ALA A 148 -5.23 -12.68 -19.21
N ILE A 149 -5.33 -13.16 -20.45
CA ILE A 149 -5.47 -12.31 -21.63
C ILE A 149 -6.84 -12.51 -22.29
N ASP A 150 -7.46 -11.41 -22.70
CA ASP A 150 -8.73 -11.40 -23.40
C ASP A 150 -8.55 -11.77 -24.89
N PHE A 151 -9.18 -12.87 -25.31
CA PHE A 151 -9.24 -13.33 -26.70
C PHE A 151 -10.64 -13.19 -27.29
N THR A 152 -11.45 -12.26 -26.80
CA THR A 152 -12.78 -12.01 -27.35
C THR A 152 -12.74 -11.26 -28.68
N ALA A 153 -13.75 -11.48 -29.51
CA ALA A 153 -13.91 -10.91 -30.85
C ALA A 153 -14.12 -9.39 -30.83
N SER A 154 -14.44 -8.79 -29.67
CA SER A 154 -14.48 -7.32 -29.49
C SER A 154 -13.11 -6.66 -29.75
N ASN A 155 -12.01 -7.41 -29.62
CA ASN A 155 -10.67 -6.97 -30.01
C ASN A 155 -10.48 -6.83 -31.53
N GLY A 156 -11.49 -7.20 -32.33
CA GLY A 156 -11.48 -7.13 -33.79
C GLY A 156 -10.81 -8.33 -34.47
N LYS A 157 -11.04 -8.49 -35.78
CA LYS A 157 -10.23 -9.44 -36.58
C LYS A 157 -8.82 -8.91 -36.63
N CYS A 158 -7.85 -9.67 -36.10
CA CYS A 158 -6.43 -9.37 -36.24
C CYS A 158 -6.07 -9.48 -37.74
N GLY A 159 -6.23 -8.38 -38.49
CA GLY A 159 -5.85 -8.30 -39.89
C GLY A 159 -4.34 -8.45 -39.99
N ARG A 160 -3.87 -9.62 -40.43
CA ARG A 160 -2.46 -10.03 -40.57
C ARG A 160 -1.64 -9.74 -39.30
N ILE A 161 -1.53 -10.77 -38.47
CA ILE A 161 -0.62 -10.88 -37.33
C ILE A 161 0.80 -10.54 -37.80
N THR A 162 1.15 -9.27 -37.75
CA THR A 162 2.54 -8.85 -37.72
C THR A 162 2.95 -8.96 -36.26
N TYR A 163 4.20 -9.35 -35.99
CA TYR A 163 4.82 -9.35 -34.66
C TYR A 163 4.96 -7.92 -34.08
N THR A 164 4.02 -7.04 -34.39
CA THR A 164 3.96 -5.68 -33.88
C THR A 164 3.43 -5.72 -32.47
N MET A 165 4.07 -4.96 -31.59
CA MET A 165 3.72 -4.90 -30.18
C MET A 165 2.35 -4.23 -30.03
N ASN A 166 1.31 -5.05 -29.83
CA ASN A 166 -0.03 -4.54 -29.55
C ASN A 166 -0.14 -4.09 -28.08
N ALA A 167 -1.28 -3.48 -27.71
CA ALA A 167 -1.49 -2.98 -26.35
C ALA A 167 -1.31 -4.06 -25.26
N TYR A 168 -1.72 -5.31 -25.55
CA TYR A 168 -1.50 -6.44 -24.63
C TYR A 168 -0.01 -6.74 -24.46
N ALA A 169 0.74 -6.87 -25.56
CA ALA A 169 2.17 -7.15 -25.50
C ALA A 169 2.97 -6.04 -24.80
N MET A 170 2.60 -4.77 -25.01
CA MET A 170 3.22 -3.64 -24.30
C MET A 170 2.92 -3.69 -22.79
N ALA A 171 1.67 -3.95 -22.40
CA ALA A 171 1.30 -4.06 -21.00
C ALA A 171 1.97 -5.24 -20.30
N LEU A 172 2.02 -6.41 -20.96
CA LEU A 172 2.72 -7.60 -20.48
C LEU A 172 4.19 -7.28 -20.21
N LYS A 173 4.88 -6.69 -21.19
CA LYS A 173 6.29 -6.36 -21.03
C LYS A 173 6.52 -5.33 -19.91
N ALA A 174 5.76 -4.24 -19.89
CA ALA A 174 5.94 -3.17 -18.92
C ALA A 174 5.74 -3.64 -17.46
N VAL A 175 4.77 -4.51 -17.21
CA VAL A 175 4.51 -5.07 -15.86
C VAL A 175 5.46 -6.22 -15.57
N GLY A 176 5.61 -7.13 -16.53
CA GLY A 176 6.42 -8.34 -16.43
C GLY A 176 7.89 -8.07 -16.19
N GLU A 177 8.46 -7.05 -16.84
CA GLU A 177 9.87 -6.67 -16.66
C GLU A 177 10.20 -6.28 -15.22
N ILE A 178 9.25 -5.70 -14.50
CA ILE A 178 9.41 -5.27 -13.11
C ILE A 178 9.13 -6.43 -12.16
N ILE A 179 7.99 -7.11 -12.32
CA ILE A 179 7.50 -8.08 -11.35
C ILE A 179 8.32 -9.37 -11.34
N GLN A 180 8.92 -9.74 -12.49
CA GLN A 180 9.64 -11.01 -12.62
C GLN A 180 10.87 -11.14 -11.70
N ASP A 181 11.42 -10.02 -11.22
CA ASP A 181 12.58 -10.05 -10.31
C ASP A 181 12.18 -10.26 -8.84
N TYR A 182 10.87 -10.27 -8.55
CA TYR A 182 10.31 -10.61 -7.24
C TYR A 182 9.83 -12.06 -7.14
N ASP A 183 10.01 -12.85 -8.20
CA ASP A 183 9.73 -14.27 -8.27
C ASP A 183 11.04 -15.02 -8.56
N SER A 184 11.37 -16.01 -7.73
CA SER A 184 12.66 -16.71 -7.82
C SER A 184 12.71 -17.72 -8.96
N ASP A 185 11.59 -18.36 -9.30
CA ASP A 185 11.55 -19.37 -10.36
C ASP A 185 11.19 -18.77 -11.72
N LYS A 186 10.56 -17.59 -11.72
CA LYS A 186 10.10 -16.86 -12.91
C LYS A 186 9.19 -17.73 -13.79
N MET A 187 8.40 -18.61 -13.18
CA MET A 187 7.46 -19.49 -13.84
C MET A 187 6.05 -18.92 -13.73
N PHE A 188 5.59 -18.25 -14.79
CA PHE A 188 4.33 -17.50 -14.74
C PHE A 188 3.19 -18.28 -15.37
N PRO A 189 2.14 -18.66 -14.60
CA PRO A 189 0.92 -19.20 -15.19
C PRO A 189 0.33 -18.18 -16.16
N ALA A 190 0.05 -18.61 -17.39
CA ALA A 190 -0.47 -17.72 -18.42
C ALA A 190 -1.71 -18.31 -19.08
N TYR A 191 -2.81 -17.57 -19.02
CA TYR A 191 -4.12 -18.00 -19.49
C TYR A 191 -4.71 -17.04 -20.52
N GLY A 192 -5.57 -17.58 -21.38
CA GLY A 192 -6.48 -16.82 -22.23
C GLY A 192 -7.93 -17.10 -21.85
N PHE A 193 -8.84 -16.21 -22.24
CA PHE A 193 -10.28 -16.42 -22.09
C PHE A 193 -11.08 -15.80 -23.23
N GLY A 194 -12.28 -16.35 -23.51
CA GLY A 194 -13.21 -15.79 -24.50
C GLY A 194 -12.93 -16.22 -25.93
N ALA A 195 -12.28 -17.36 -26.13
CA ALA A 195 -11.94 -17.89 -27.45
C ALA A 195 -12.60 -19.26 -27.70
N LYS A 196 -12.70 -19.63 -28.97
CA LYS A 196 -12.94 -21.02 -29.39
C LYS A 196 -11.59 -21.71 -29.62
N LEU A 197 -11.39 -22.84 -28.97
CA LEU A 197 -10.16 -23.61 -29.05
C LEU A 197 -10.23 -24.67 -30.16
N PRO A 198 -9.13 -24.95 -30.88
CA PRO A 198 -9.04 -26.09 -31.77
C PRO A 198 -8.96 -27.41 -30.96
N PRO A 199 -9.29 -28.57 -31.58
CA PRO A 199 -9.83 -28.73 -32.93
C PRO A 199 -11.37 -28.63 -33.00
N ASP A 200 -12.06 -28.72 -31.87
CA ASP A 200 -13.51 -28.85 -31.79
C ASP A 200 -14.26 -27.49 -31.83
N GLY A 201 -13.54 -26.38 -31.71
CA GLY A 201 -14.12 -25.04 -31.67
C GLY A 201 -14.88 -24.77 -30.37
N LYS A 202 -14.59 -25.52 -29.29
CA LYS A 202 -15.25 -25.32 -28.00
C LYS A 202 -14.87 -23.98 -27.40
N ILE A 203 -15.87 -23.27 -26.89
CA ILE A 203 -15.67 -21.99 -26.21
C ILE A 203 -14.99 -22.25 -24.87
N SER A 204 -13.90 -21.54 -24.61
CA SER A 204 -13.21 -21.54 -23.33
C SER A 204 -13.05 -20.12 -22.77
N HIS A 205 -13.30 -20.01 -21.46
CA HIS A 205 -13.10 -18.79 -20.68
C HIS A 205 -11.94 -18.93 -19.68
N ALA A 206 -11.16 -20.00 -19.78
CA ALA A 206 -9.89 -20.19 -19.08
C ALA A 206 -9.14 -21.31 -19.80
N PHE A 207 -8.07 -20.97 -20.53
CA PHE A 207 -7.23 -21.95 -21.19
C PHE A 207 -5.75 -21.56 -21.09
N PRO A 208 -4.83 -22.52 -20.94
CA PRO A 208 -3.40 -22.22 -20.86
C PRO A 208 -2.88 -21.72 -22.21
N LEU A 209 -2.13 -20.62 -22.22
CA LEU A 209 -1.57 -20.05 -23.47
C LEU A 209 -0.50 -20.94 -24.10
N ASN A 210 0.23 -21.69 -23.28
CA ASN A 210 1.22 -22.66 -23.72
C ASN A 210 0.60 -24.01 -24.19
N SER A 211 -0.73 -24.10 -24.25
CA SER A 211 -1.49 -25.31 -24.62
C SER A 211 -1.28 -26.52 -23.70
N ASN A 212 -0.69 -26.34 -22.52
CA ASN A 212 -0.48 -27.40 -21.54
C ASN A 212 -1.41 -27.19 -20.32
N SER A 213 -2.43 -28.05 -20.21
CA SER A 213 -3.41 -28.00 -19.12
C SER A 213 -2.88 -28.51 -17.79
N GLU A 214 -1.82 -29.32 -17.79
CA GLU A 214 -1.19 -29.84 -16.58
C GLU A 214 -0.21 -28.82 -15.99
N ASN A 215 0.47 -28.06 -16.86
CA ASN A 215 1.41 -27.02 -16.47
C ASN A 215 1.23 -25.75 -17.32
N PRO A 216 0.48 -24.75 -16.83
CA PRO A 216 0.24 -23.49 -17.54
C PRO A 216 1.42 -22.50 -17.46
N ASN A 217 2.53 -22.87 -16.80
CA ASN A 217 3.61 -21.94 -16.53
C ASN A 217 4.46 -21.69 -17.79
N CYS A 218 4.81 -20.42 -17.98
CA CYS A 218 5.72 -19.93 -19.00
C CYS A 218 7.00 -19.42 -18.33
N VAL A 219 8.15 -19.61 -18.98
CA VAL A 219 9.45 -19.18 -18.46
C VAL A 219 9.64 -17.68 -18.73
N GLY A 220 9.58 -16.87 -17.67
CA GLY A 220 9.76 -15.42 -17.73
C GLY A 220 8.70 -14.69 -18.54
N ILE A 221 8.82 -13.36 -18.63
CA ILE A 221 7.87 -12.55 -19.41
C ILE A 221 7.97 -12.83 -20.92
N GLU A 222 9.16 -13.16 -21.42
CA GLU A 222 9.36 -13.51 -22.82
C GLU A 222 8.62 -14.80 -23.20
N GLY A 223 8.60 -15.81 -22.32
CA GLY A 223 7.82 -17.03 -22.54
C GLY A 223 6.32 -16.77 -22.57
N VAL A 224 5.81 -15.84 -21.75
CA VAL A 224 4.39 -15.42 -21.78
C VAL A 224 4.07 -14.72 -23.10
N LEU A 225 4.94 -13.83 -23.58
CA LEU A 225 4.77 -13.13 -24.87
C LEU A 225 4.77 -14.11 -26.04
N GLU A 226 5.68 -15.08 -26.05
CA GLU A 226 5.72 -16.13 -27.06
C GLU A 226 4.42 -16.96 -27.07
N ALA A 227 3.98 -17.44 -25.90
CA ALA A 227 2.75 -18.21 -25.75
C ALA A 227 1.51 -17.40 -26.19
N TYR A 228 1.48 -16.10 -25.90
CA TYR A 228 0.44 -15.19 -26.36
C TYR A 228 0.37 -15.09 -27.90
N PHE A 229 1.51 -14.82 -28.56
CA PHE A 229 1.55 -14.71 -30.02
C PHE A 229 1.26 -16.04 -30.72
N GLN A 230 1.64 -17.17 -30.12
CA GLN A 230 1.30 -18.48 -30.62
C GLN A 230 -0.21 -18.75 -30.48
N SER A 231 -0.79 -18.49 -29.30
CA SER A 231 -2.23 -18.65 -29.05
C SER A 231 -3.08 -17.80 -30.00
N LEU A 232 -2.65 -16.58 -30.32
CA LEU A 232 -3.34 -15.70 -31.28
C LEU A 232 -3.47 -16.30 -32.69
N ARG A 233 -2.59 -17.23 -33.08
CA ARG A 233 -2.62 -17.88 -34.40
C ARG A 233 -3.48 -19.14 -34.42
N THR A 234 -3.68 -19.76 -33.27
CA THR A 234 -4.32 -21.08 -33.16
C THR A 234 -5.78 -20.99 -32.74
N VAL A 235 -6.13 -20.02 -31.89
CA VAL A 235 -7.49 -19.86 -31.37
C VAL A 235 -8.33 -18.94 -32.25
N GLN A 236 -9.65 -19.16 -32.22
CA GLN A 236 -10.59 -18.25 -32.87
C GLN A 236 -11.18 -17.29 -31.82
N LEU A 237 -10.98 -15.99 -32.01
CA LEU A 237 -11.54 -14.98 -31.13
C LEU A 237 -13.08 -15.08 -31.08
N TYR A 238 -13.66 -15.06 -29.88
CA TYR A 238 -15.10 -15.30 -29.70
C TYR A 238 -15.69 -14.48 -28.54
N GLY A 239 -16.72 -14.95 -27.84
CA GLY A 239 -17.32 -14.24 -26.72
C GLY A 239 -18.27 -15.15 -25.93
N PRO A 240 -18.87 -14.63 -24.86
CA PRO A 240 -18.73 -13.27 -24.33
C PRO A 240 -17.42 -13.04 -23.56
N THR A 241 -17.18 -11.82 -23.10
CA THR A 241 -16.13 -11.53 -22.11
C THR A 241 -16.59 -12.02 -20.74
N ASN A 242 -15.88 -12.97 -20.15
CA ASN A 242 -16.21 -13.54 -18.84
C ASN A 242 -14.93 -13.84 -18.05
N PHE A 243 -14.68 -13.06 -16.99
CA PHE A 243 -13.47 -13.21 -16.15
C PHE A 243 -13.62 -14.25 -15.05
N ALA A 244 -14.85 -14.63 -14.67
CA ALA A 244 -15.07 -15.49 -13.51
C ALA A 244 -14.31 -16.83 -13.58
N PRO A 245 -14.28 -17.54 -14.73
CA PRO A 245 -13.57 -18.82 -14.83
C PRO A 245 -12.06 -18.68 -14.61
N VAL A 246 -11.41 -17.65 -15.15
CA VAL A 246 -9.96 -17.46 -14.97
C VAL A 246 -9.63 -16.99 -13.55
N ILE A 247 -10.45 -16.12 -12.94
CA ILE A 247 -10.27 -15.74 -11.53
C ILE A 247 -10.39 -16.96 -10.62
N ASN A 248 -11.42 -17.79 -10.83
CA ASN A 248 -11.62 -19.01 -10.04
C ASN A 248 -10.52 -20.06 -10.28
N GLN A 249 -9.90 -20.08 -11.46
CA GLN A 249 -8.76 -20.95 -11.75
C GLN A 249 -7.52 -20.54 -10.96
N VAL A 250 -7.29 -19.24 -10.80
CA VAL A 250 -6.11 -18.67 -10.12
C VAL A 250 -6.27 -18.59 -8.60
N ALA A 251 -7.51 -18.45 -8.11
CA ALA A 251 -7.80 -18.35 -6.68
C ALA A 251 -7.81 -19.69 -5.92
N ARG A 252 -7.59 -20.81 -6.62
CA ARG A 252 -7.48 -22.15 -6.03
C ARG A 252 -6.08 -22.41 -5.50
#